data_AF-A0A1Q6RLI7-F1
#
_entry.id   AF-A0A1Q6RLI7-F1
#
_cell.length_a   1.000
_cell.length_b   1.000
_cell.length_c   1.000
_cell.angle_alpha   90.00
_cell.angle_beta   90.00
_cell.angle_gamma   90.00
#
_symmetry.space_group_name_H-M   'P 1'
#
loop_
_entity.id
_entity.type
_entity.pdbx_description
1 polymer ?
#
loop_
_entity_poly.entity_id
_entity_poly.type
_entity_poly.pdbx_seq_one_letter_code
_entity_poly.pdbx_strand_id
1 'polypeptide(L)'
;MKHETYIARKRARFKAGCGEYVNIPYGTALTVQGGFLVWKNKLMCADTSQIAYDYFSQNDDGRGKERGELVSAILLRLEKNPNKPDPTYQERWNRIWNDPFCQRFKRPEHEDHWIWNYEFYNAQVEDLQYIFRLISA
;
A
#
# COMPACT_ATOMS: atom_id res chain seq x y z
N MET A 1 10.06 -4.36 -9.58
CA MET A 1 10.01 -5.84 -9.77
C MET A 1 8.58 -6.21 -10.15
N LYS A 2 8.33 -7.33 -10.83
CA LYS A 2 6.96 -7.81 -11.10
C LYS A 2 6.62 -8.86 -10.06
N HIS A 3 5.52 -8.67 -9.34
CA HIS A 3 5.01 -9.64 -8.37
C HIS A 3 4.03 -10.60 -9.02
N GLU A 4 3.98 -11.84 -8.57
CA GLU A 4 3.14 -12.89 -9.18
C GLU A 4 1.84 -13.09 -8.42
N THR A 5 1.86 -12.83 -7.12
CA THR A 5 0.75 -13.08 -6.22
C THR A 5 0.48 -11.88 -5.32
N TYR A 6 -0.81 -11.66 -5.07
CA TYR A 6 -1.30 -10.61 -4.18
C TYR A 6 -2.33 -11.20 -3.22
N ILE A 7 -2.53 -10.50 -2.11
CA ILE A 7 -3.60 -10.79 -1.16
C ILE A 7 -4.43 -9.53 -0.89
N ALA A 8 -5.74 -9.70 -0.73
CA ALA A 8 -6.62 -8.62 -0.30
C ALA A 8 -6.33 -8.25 1.16
N ARG A 9 -5.68 -7.10 1.41
CA ARG A 9 -5.36 -6.60 2.76
C ARG A 9 -6.54 -5.98 3.50
N LYS A 10 -7.64 -5.73 2.79
CA LYS A 10 -8.96 -5.40 3.35
C LYS A 10 -10.05 -5.88 2.39
N ARG A 11 -11.33 -5.86 2.80
CA ARG A 11 -12.44 -6.20 1.91
C ARG A 11 -12.45 -5.22 0.73
N ALA A 12 -12.33 -5.75 -0.49
CA ALA A 12 -12.24 -4.93 -1.70
C ALA A 12 -13.60 -4.82 -2.38
N ARG A 13 -14.08 -3.58 -2.53
CA ARG A 13 -15.35 -3.25 -3.17
C ARG A 13 -15.13 -2.12 -4.16
N PHE A 14 -15.15 -2.44 -5.44
CA PHE A 14 -14.89 -1.49 -6.53
C PHE A 14 -15.45 -2.01 -7.85
N LYS A 15 -15.48 -1.16 -8.87
CA LYS A 15 -15.78 -1.54 -10.25
C LYS A 15 -14.49 -2.06 -10.91
N ALA A 16 -14.44 -3.36 -11.20
CA ALA A 16 -13.28 -4.02 -11.77
C ALA A 16 -13.05 -3.64 -13.24
N GLY A 17 -11.85 -3.96 -13.75
CA GLY A 17 -11.48 -3.77 -15.15
C GLY A 17 -12.36 -4.56 -16.13
N CYS A 18 -12.95 -5.69 -15.67
CA CYS A 18 -13.99 -6.40 -16.43
C CYS A 18 -15.36 -5.70 -16.47
N GLY A 19 -15.51 -4.52 -15.85
CA GLY A 19 -16.74 -3.74 -15.81
C GLY A 19 -17.72 -4.10 -14.68
N GLU A 20 -17.51 -5.22 -13.99
CA GLU A 20 -18.35 -5.70 -12.89
C GLU A 20 -18.02 -5.06 -11.55
N TYR A 21 -19.02 -4.89 -10.68
CA TYR A 21 -18.78 -4.57 -9.28
C TYR A 21 -18.39 -5.83 -8.51
N VAL A 22 -17.23 -5.80 -7.86
CA VAL A 22 -16.70 -6.94 -7.11
C VAL A 22 -16.77 -6.70 -5.61
N ASN A 23 -16.85 -7.80 -4.85
CA ASN A 23 -16.81 -7.81 -3.38
C ASN A 23 -15.86 -8.94 -2.94
N ILE A 24 -14.58 -8.64 -2.89
CA ILE A 24 -13.51 -9.61 -2.60
C ILE A 24 -13.29 -9.66 -1.08
N PRO A 25 -13.42 -10.84 -0.45
CA PRO A 25 -13.16 -10.99 0.99
C PRO A 25 -11.71 -10.65 1.37
N TYR A 26 -11.52 -10.19 2.60
CA TYR A 26 -10.19 -10.07 3.19
C TYR A 26 -9.44 -11.41 3.14
N GLY A 27 -8.13 -11.35 2.88
CA GLY A 27 -7.28 -12.54 2.81
C GLY A 27 -7.41 -13.35 1.52
N THR A 28 -8.23 -12.92 0.56
CA THR A 28 -8.35 -13.59 -0.74
C THR A 28 -7.05 -13.44 -1.53
N ALA A 29 -6.54 -14.54 -2.08
CA ALA A 29 -5.40 -14.54 -2.99
C ALA A 29 -5.80 -14.17 -4.42
N LEU A 30 -4.92 -13.46 -5.10
CA LEU A 30 -5.02 -13.05 -6.50
C LEU A 30 -3.69 -13.36 -7.19
N THR A 31 -3.75 -13.64 -8.49
CA THR A 31 -2.57 -13.83 -9.32
C THR A 31 -2.39 -12.64 -10.26
N VAL A 32 -1.18 -12.45 -10.77
CA VAL A 32 -0.89 -11.42 -11.77
C VAL A 32 -0.80 -12.04 -13.15
N GLN A 33 -1.51 -11.47 -14.12
CA GLN A 33 -1.40 -11.84 -15.53
C GLN A 33 -1.32 -10.56 -16.37
N GLY A 34 -0.24 -10.39 -17.13
CA GLY A 34 -0.06 -9.23 -18.03
C GLY A 34 -0.10 -7.87 -17.32
N GLY A 35 0.30 -7.78 -16.05
CA GLY A 35 0.24 -6.55 -15.25
C GLY A 35 -1.14 -6.27 -14.62
N PHE A 36 -2.04 -7.25 -14.62
CA PHE A 36 -3.35 -7.15 -13.99
C PHE A 36 -3.51 -8.17 -12.88
N LEU A 37 -4.13 -7.76 -11.78
CA LEU A 37 -4.62 -8.67 -10.76
C LEU A 37 -5.81 -9.46 -11.30
N VAL A 38 -5.78 -10.77 -11.14
CA VAL A 38 -6.79 -11.71 -11.62
C VAL A 38 -7.41 -12.45 -10.45
N TRP A 39 -8.74 -12.51 -10.44
CA TRP A 39 -9.51 -13.29 -9.48
C TRP A 39 -10.67 -13.98 -10.19
N LYS A 40 -10.85 -15.29 -9.96
CA LYS A 40 -11.89 -16.11 -10.63
C LYS A 40 -11.87 -15.96 -12.16
N ASN A 41 -10.69 -15.98 -12.77
CA ASN A 41 -10.47 -15.79 -14.21
C ASN A 41 -10.99 -14.47 -14.79
N LYS A 42 -11.16 -13.44 -13.95
CA LYS A 42 -11.56 -12.08 -14.36
C LYS A 42 -10.50 -11.07 -14.00
N LEU A 43 -10.28 -10.09 -14.87
CA LEU A 43 -9.37 -8.95 -14.66
C LEU A 43 -9.96 -7.99 -13.62
N MET A 44 -9.25 -7.80 -12.51
CA MET A 44 -9.68 -6.93 -11.42
C MET A 44 -9.20 -5.48 -11.63
N CYS A 45 -7.88 -5.27 -11.67
CA CYS A 45 -7.27 -3.95 -11.87
C CYS A 45 -5.81 -4.12 -12.28
N ALA A 46 -5.16 -3.07 -12.81
CA ALA A 46 -3.73 -3.09 -13.04
C ALA A 46 -2.97 -3.13 -11.70
N ASP A 47 -1.87 -3.88 -11.62
CA ASP A 47 -1.03 -4.06 -10.41
C ASP A 47 -0.34 -2.77 -9.93
N THR A 48 -0.31 -1.74 -10.78
CA THR A 48 0.21 -0.39 -10.50
C THR A 48 -0.89 0.66 -10.28
N SER A 49 -2.17 0.25 -10.30
CA SER A 49 -3.30 1.17 -10.12
C SER A 49 -3.52 1.57 -8.67
N GLN A 50 -4.22 2.69 -8.44
CA GLN A 50 -4.63 3.09 -7.10
C GLN A 50 -5.50 2.02 -6.40
N ILE A 51 -6.31 1.28 -7.16
CA ILE A 51 -7.10 0.15 -6.64
C ILE A 51 -6.17 -0.95 -6.09
N ALA A 52 -5.07 -1.25 -6.79
CA ALA A 52 -4.07 -2.20 -6.31
C ALA A 52 -3.51 -1.75 -4.95
N TYR A 53 -3.07 -0.49 -4.86
CA TYR A 53 -2.51 0.10 -3.65
C TYR A 53 -3.51 0.15 -2.49
N ASP A 54 -4.77 0.46 -2.76
CA ASP A 54 -5.79 0.63 -1.74
C ASP A 54 -6.20 -0.70 -1.08
N TYR A 55 -6.25 -1.78 -1.85
CA TYR A 55 -6.90 -3.03 -1.44
C TYR A 55 -5.99 -4.24 -1.34
N PHE A 56 -4.84 -4.24 -2.00
CA PHE A 56 -4.01 -5.43 -2.14
C PHE A 56 -2.57 -5.21 -1.67
N SER A 57 -1.88 -6.31 -1.41
CA SER A 57 -0.46 -6.33 -1.07
C SER A 57 0.18 -7.54 -1.74
N GLN A 58 1.39 -7.37 -2.28
CA GLN A 58 2.11 -8.50 -2.86
C GLN A 58 2.37 -9.58 -1.80
N ASN A 59 2.35 -10.83 -2.21
CA ASN A 59 2.36 -12.00 -1.33
C ASN A 59 3.32 -13.10 -1.80
N ASP A 60 4.34 -12.76 -2.60
CA ASP A 60 5.23 -13.77 -3.20
C ASP A 60 6.06 -14.50 -2.14
N ASP A 61 6.33 -13.85 -1.01
CA ASP A 61 7.01 -14.41 0.16
C ASP A 61 6.03 -14.99 1.22
N GLY A 62 4.72 -15.02 0.92
CA GLY A 62 3.68 -15.46 1.85
C GLY A 62 3.35 -14.48 2.98
N ARG A 63 3.94 -13.26 2.99
CA ARG A 63 3.77 -12.27 4.07
C ARG A 63 2.85 -11.12 3.71
N GLY A 64 2.00 -11.27 2.70
CA GLY A 64 1.11 -10.21 2.23
C GLY A 64 0.12 -9.70 3.28
N LYS A 65 -0.27 -10.54 4.27
CA LYS A 65 -1.10 -10.10 5.41
C LYS A 65 -0.36 -9.10 6.30
N GLU A 66 0.80 -9.50 6.80
CA GLU A 66 1.67 -8.66 7.65
C GLU A 66 2.05 -7.37 6.91
N ARG A 67 2.40 -7.49 5.62
CA ARG A 67 2.68 -6.36 4.73
C ARG A 67 1.49 -5.39 4.67
N GLY A 68 0.30 -5.92 4.40
CA GLY A 68 -0.92 -5.13 4.29
C GLY A 68 -1.32 -4.44 5.60
N GLU A 69 -1.09 -5.08 6.73
CA GLU A 69 -1.30 -4.51 8.07
C GLU A 69 -0.35 -3.34 8.32
N LEU A 70 0.94 -3.50 8.03
CA LEU A 70 1.94 -2.43 8.19
C LEU A 70 1.67 -1.25 7.25
N VAL A 71 1.36 -1.49 5.97
CA VAL A 71 0.96 -0.43 5.04
C VAL A 71 -0.23 0.35 5.59
N SER A 72 -1.25 -0.36 6.10
CA SER A 72 -2.44 0.29 6.68
C SER A 72 -2.09 1.10 7.93
N ALA A 73 -1.25 0.56 8.82
CA ALA A 73 -0.84 1.22 10.05
C ALA A 73 -0.01 2.48 9.79
N ILE A 74 0.91 2.43 8.83
CA ILE A 74 1.72 3.59 8.43
C ILE A 74 0.83 4.70 7.87
N LEU A 75 -0.06 4.37 6.92
CA LEU A 75 -0.95 5.35 6.30
C LEU A 75 -1.87 6.00 7.35
N LEU A 76 -2.48 5.19 8.23
CA LEU A 76 -3.35 5.68 9.30
C LEU A 76 -2.61 6.59 10.28
N ARG A 77 -1.36 6.25 10.64
CA ARG A 77 -0.57 7.03 11.60
C ARG A 77 -0.09 8.37 11.04
N LEU A 78 0.01 8.47 9.71
CA LEU A 78 0.37 9.70 9.00
C LEU A 78 -0.85 10.50 8.53
N GLU A 79 -2.06 9.95 8.67
CA GLU A 79 -3.29 10.63 8.29
C GLU A 79 -3.59 11.79 9.25
N LYS A 80 -3.93 12.95 8.69
CA LYS A 80 -4.37 14.09 9.47
C LYS A 80 -5.82 13.89 9.89
N ASN A 81 -6.08 13.82 11.19
CA ASN A 81 -7.45 13.80 11.71
C ASN A 81 -7.92 15.24 12.02
N PRO A 82 -8.86 15.81 11.25
CA PRO A 82 -9.31 17.18 11.48
C PRO A 82 -10.10 17.34 12.80
N ASN A 83 -10.66 16.25 13.33
CA ASN A 83 -11.47 16.26 14.55
C ASN A 83 -10.65 16.01 15.82
N LYS A 84 -9.36 15.68 15.69
CA LYS A 84 -8.46 15.39 16.81
C LYS A 84 -7.13 16.11 16.61
N PRO A 85 -6.88 17.22 17.32
CA PRO A 85 -5.59 17.89 17.28
C PRO A 85 -4.46 16.91 17.60
N ASP A 86 -3.45 16.88 16.73
CA ASP A 86 -2.26 16.05 16.88
C ASP A 86 -1.01 16.93 16.73
N PRO A 87 -0.41 17.38 17.85
CA PRO A 87 0.74 18.26 17.82
C PRO A 87 1.98 17.58 17.21
N THR A 88 2.05 16.26 17.24
CA THR A 88 3.19 15.47 16.72
C THR A 88 3.00 15.07 15.25
N TYR A 89 1.90 15.45 14.60
CA TYR A 89 1.61 15.14 13.20
C TYR A 89 2.75 15.56 12.27
N GLN A 90 3.19 16.82 12.39
CA GLN A 90 4.23 17.35 11.52
C GLN A 90 5.59 16.69 11.81
N GLU A 91 5.87 16.35 13.06
CA GLU A 91 7.12 15.67 13.45
C GLU A 91 7.24 14.29 12.81
N ARG A 92 6.15 13.50 12.77
CA ARG A 92 6.15 12.19 12.09
C ARG A 92 6.44 12.32 10.61
N TRP A 93 5.86 13.31 9.94
CA TRP A 93 6.18 13.60 8.55
C TRP A 93 7.62 14.07 8.37
N ASN A 94 8.12 14.98 9.21
CA ASN A 94 9.50 15.47 9.16
C ASN A 94 10.51 14.31 9.26
N ARG A 95 10.22 13.29 10.07
CA ARG A 95 11.08 12.09 10.14
C ARG A 95 11.16 11.34 8.81
N ILE A 96 10.02 11.13 8.13
CA ILE A 96 10.00 10.49 6.80
C ILE A 96 10.77 11.35 5.79
N TRP A 97 10.52 12.66 5.78
CA TRP A 97 11.15 13.59 4.85
C TRP A 97 12.67 13.68 5.02
N ASN A 98 13.17 13.60 6.25
CA ASN A 98 14.60 13.70 6.55
C ASN A 98 15.33 12.35 6.50
N ASP A 99 14.60 11.24 6.40
CA ASP A 99 15.17 9.91 6.40
C ASP A 99 15.63 9.51 4.98
N PRO A 100 16.94 9.25 4.76
CA PRO A 100 17.46 8.91 3.43
C PRO A 100 16.88 7.60 2.88
N PHE A 101 16.58 6.64 3.75
CA PHE A 101 16.01 5.37 3.36
C PHE A 101 14.57 5.53 2.86
N CYS A 102 13.80 6.43 3.46
CA CYS A 102 12.42 6.72 3.04
C CYS A 102 12.34 7.39 1.66
N GLN A 103 13.38 8.11 1.20
CA GLN A 103 13.33 8.86 -0.06
C GLN A 103 13.01 7.99 -1.29
N ARG A 104 13.43 6.72 -1.28
CA ARG A 104 13.13 5.78 -2.37
C ARG A 104 11.64 5.45 -2.53
N PHE A 105 10.82 5.80 -1.54
CA PHE A 105 9.38 5.58 -1.53
C PHE A 105 8.57 6.82 -1.95
N LYS A 106 9.24 7.95 -2.14
CA LYS A 106 8.64 9.18 -2.65
C LYS A 106 8.61 9.16 -4.17
N ARG A 107 7.56 9.70 -4.77
CA ARG A 107 7.52 10.01 -6.21
C ARG A 107 8.38 11.25 -6.51
N PRO A 108 9.39 11.15 -7.40
CA PRO A 108 10.27 12.28 -7.69
C PRO A 108 9.56 13.43 -8.42
N GLU A 109 8.44 13.16 -9.10
CA GLU A 109 7.67 14.17 -9.85
C GLU A 109 6.93 15.16 -8.94
N HIS A 110 6.91 14.91 -7.63
CA HIS A 110 6.22 15.73 -6.63
C HIS A 110 7.22 16.21 -5.57
N GLU A 111 7.88 17.33 -5.83
CA GLU A 111 8.92 17.87 -4.93
C GLU A 111 8.34 18.35 -3.60
N ASP A 112 7.19 19.03 -3.62
CA ASP A 112 6.58 19.68 -2.45
C ASP A 112 5.61 18.78 -1.66
N HIS A 113 5.25 17.62 -2.21
CA HIS A 113 4.26 16.73 -1.62
C HIS A 113 4.78 15.30 -1.55
N TRP A 114 4.57 14.65 -0.41
CA TRP A 114 4.90 13.24 -0.27
C TRP A 114 3.79 12.39 -0.88
N ILE A 115 4.10 11.73 -1.99
CA ILE A 115 3.24 10.73 -2.59
C ILE A 115 3.98 9.39 -2.56
N TRP A 116 3.37 8.40 -1.90
CA TRP A 116 3.89 7.04 -1.86
C TRP A 116 3.89 6.43 -3.27
N ASN A 117 5.02 5.84 -3.63
CA ASN A 117 5.20 5.19 -4.94
C ASN A 117 4.88 3.69 -4.88
N TYR A 118 5.02 3.03 -6.04
CA TYR A 118 4.83 1.58 -6.18
C TYR A 118 5.65 0.75 -5.19
N GLU A 119 6.90 1.16 -4.94
CA GLU A 119 7.83 0.45 -4.07
C GLU A 119 7.35 0.46 -2.62
N PHE A 120 6.66 1.50 -2.15
CA PHE A 120 6.09 1.52 -0.79
C PHE A 120 5.02 0.44 -0.59
N TYR A 121 4.06 0.37 -1.51
CA TYR A 121 2.93 -0.56 -1.39
C TYR A 121 3.33 -2.04 -1.56
N ASN A 122 4.51 -2.28 -2.15
CA ASN A 122 5.07 -3.60 -2.37
C ASN A 122 6.37 -3.86 -1.58
N ALA A 123 6.77 -2.92 -0.73
CA ALA A 123 8.04 -2.94 0.02
C ALA A 123 8.15 -4.20 0.87
N GLN A 124 9.39 -4.63 1.12
CA GLN A 124 9.66 -5.74 2.05
C GLN A 124 9.09 -5.44 3.43
N VAL A 125 8.75 -6.49 4.18
CA VAL A 125 8.11 -6.29 5.47
C VAL A 125 9.05 -5.59 6.46
N GLU A 126 10.34 -5.91 6.42
CA GLU A 126 11.39 -5.29 7.22
C GLU A 126 11.47 -3.79 6.97
N ASP A 127 11.31 -3.39 5.70
CA ASP A 127 11.31 -1.98 5.29
C ASP A 127 10.10 -1.24 5.86
N LEU A 128 8.92 -1.87 5.81
CA LEU A 128 7.72 -1.31 6.41
C LEU A 128 7.81 -1.24 7.93
N GLN A 129 8.39 -2.26 8.58
CA GLN A 129 8.66 -2.25 10.02
C GLN A 129 9.65 -1.15 10.41
N TYR A 130 10.64 -0.85 9.56
CA TYR A 130 11.54 0.29 9.76
C TYR A 130 10.77 1.62 9.73
N ILE A 131 9.99 1.85 8.67
CA ILE A 131 9.18 3.08 8.54
C ILE A 131 8.21 3.22 9.71
N PHE A 132 7.54 2.13 10.09
CA PHE A 132 6.59 2.13 11.20
C PHE A 132 7.26 2.51 12.53
N ARG A 133 8.46 1.98 12.81
CA ARG A 133 9.25 2.36 14.00
C ARG A 133 9.68 3.82 13.95
N LEU A 134 10.15 4.30 12.79
CA LEU A 134 10.57 5.68 12.58
C LEU A 134 9.48 6.69 12.96
N ILE A 135 8.23 6.43 12.58
CA ILE A 135 7.08 7.31 12.88
C ILE A 135 6.42 7.01 14.23
N SER A 136 6.87 5.98 14.95
CA SER A 136 6.32 5.58 16.26
C SER A 136 7.20 6.00 17.44
N ALA A 137 8.46 6.37 17.19
CA ALA A 137 9.34 7.00 18.17
C ALA A 137 8.79 8.35 18.67
#